data_AF-A0A7W6JYV8-F1
#
_entry.id   AF-A0A7W6JYV8-F1
#
_cell.length_a   1.000
_cell.length_b   1.000
_cell.length_c   1.000
_cell.angle_alpha   90.00
_cell.angle_beta   90.00
_cell.angle_gamma   90.00
#
_symmetry.space_group_name_H-M   'P 1'
#
loop_
_entity.id
_entity.type
_entity.pdbx_description
1 polymer ?
#
loop_
_entity_poly.entity_id
_entity_poly.type
_entity_poly.pdbx_seq_one_letter_code
_entity_poly.pdbx_strand_id
1 'polypeptide(L)'
;MRCYYVLVHGVLDWHVAGPDQDGHPRPRGFYCHRYVPASDAERAIRAAFGRVRRNFERRFDWLTDQHASLRLEVEEMAVVPLYNLLRRRNPGHAFYTQD
;
A
#
# COMPACT_ATOMS: atom_id res chain seq x y z
N MET A 1 -19.95 13.71 -2.19
CA MET A 1 -18.71 13.00 -2.55
C MET A 1 -17.53 13.82 -2.04
N ARG A 2 -16.56 13.21 -1.35
CA ARG A 2 -15.39 13.88 -0.75
C ARG A 2 -14.10 13.22 -1.26
N CYS A 3 -12.98 13.94 -1.20
CA CYS A 3 -11.66 13.34 -1.39
C CYS A 3 -11.07 13.03 -0.01
N TYR A 4 -10.58 11.81 0.15
CA TYR A 4 -9.88 11.36 1.35
C TYR A 4 -8.40 11.17 1.00
N TYR A 5 -7.53 11.73 1.83
CA TYR A 5 -6.16 11.28 1.97
C TYR A 5 -6.16 10.06 2.89
N VAL A 6 -5.49 9.00 2.48
CA VAL A 6 -5.31 7.77 3.26
C VAL A 6 -3.84 7.41 3.23
N LEU A 7 -3.19 7.39 4.39
CA LEU A 7 -1.88 6.79 4.58
C LEU A 7 -2.08 5.32 4.94
N VAL A 8 -1.61 4.44 4.06
CA VAL A 8 -1.68 3.00 4.21
C VAL A 8 -0.32 2.49 4.67
N HIS A 9 -0.31 1.77 5.77
CA HIS A 9 0.80 0.95 6.20
C HIS A 9 0.56 -0.49 5.72
N GLY A 10 1.53 -1.04 5.00
CA GLY A 10 1.52 -2.43 4.58
C GLY A 10 2.61 -3.21 5.27
N VAL A 11 2.24 -4.30 5.94
CA VAL A 11 3.17 -5.23 6.59
C VAL A 11 3.29 -6.49 5.74
N LEU A 12 4.53 -6.88 5.46
CA LEU A 12 4.89 -8.07 4.71
C LEU A 12 5.45 -9.13 5.65
N ASP A 13 4.70 -10.22 5.78
CA ASP A 13 5.11 -11.40 6.55
C ASP A 13 5.64 -12.45 5.56
N TRP A 14 6.96 -12.65 5.51
CA TRP A 14 7.62 -13.55 4.54
C TRP A 14 7.63 -15.00 5.02
N HIS A 15 7.22 -15.91 4.15
CA HIS A 15 7.13 -17.35 4.45
C HIS A 15 8.41 -18.12 4.11
N VAL A 16 9.26 -17.54 3.26
CA VAL A 16 10.54 -18.15 2.85
C VAL A 16 11.67 -17.43 3.58
N ALA A 17 12.62 -18.17 4.14
CA ALA A 17 13.80 -17.57 4.77
C ALA A 17 14.84 -17.10 3.73
N GLY A 18 15.63 -16.08 4.08
CA GLY A 18 16.73 -15.58 3.27
C GLY A 18 16.36 -14.43 2.31
N PRO A 19 17.36 -13.84 1.63
CA PRO A 19 17.16 -12.77 0.66
C PRO A 19 16.32 -13.24 -0.55
N ASP A 20 15.90 -12.30 -1.41
CA ASP A 20 15.32 -12.68 -2.70
C ASP A 20 16.36 -13.33 -3.64
N GLN A 21 15.92 -13.72 -4.84
CA GLN A 21 16.77 -14.44 -5.81
C GLN A 21 17.99 -13.62 -6.24
N ASP A 22 17.92 -12.29 -6.13
CA ASP A 22 18.99 -11.35 -6.49
C ASP A 22 19.87 -10.96 -5.29
N GLY A 23 19.63 -11.57 -4.13
CA GLY A 23 20.39 -11.30 -2.90
C GLY A 23 19.96 -10.00 -2.19
N HIS A 24 18.85 -9.37 -2.60
CA HIS A 24 18.36 -8.17 -1.94
C HIS A 24 17.61 -8.51 -0.64
N PRO A 25 17.78 -7.68 0.40
CA PRO A 25 17.04 -7.84 1.64
C PRO A 25 15.54 -7.60 1.36
N ARG A 26 14.72 -8.54 1.84
CA ARG A 26 13.28 -8.48 1.65
C ARG A 26 12.66 -7.41 2.56
N PRO A 27 11.81 -6.52 2.03
CA PRO A 27 11.22 -5.46 2.84
C PRO A 27 10.24 -6.03 3.87
N ARG A 28 10.28 -5.52 5.11
CA ARG A 28 9.31 -5.89 6.15
C ARG A 28 7.95 -5.23 5.95
N GLY A 29 7.93 -4.13 5.22
CA GLY A 29 6.69 -3.43 4.92
C GLY A 29 6.93 -2.17 4.11
N PHE A 30 5.88 -1.36 4.00
CA PHE A 30 5.91 -0.11 3.29
C PHE A 30 4.87 0.88 3.80
N TYR A 31 5.10 2.15 3.52
CA TYR A 31 4.08 3.19 3.61
C TYR A 31 3.69 3.68 2.22
N CYS A 32 2.41 3.93 2.00
CA CYS A 32 1.95 4.63 0.82
C CYS A 32 0.70 5.46 1.06
N HIS A 33 0.69 6.62 0.44
CA HIS A 33 -0.42 7.57 0.46
C HIS A 33 -1.33 7.36 -0.77
N ARG A 34 -2.64 7.52 -0.55
CA ARG A 34 -3.67 7.43 -1.57
C ARG A 34 -4.65 8.58 -1.43
N TYR A 35 -4.90 9.27 -2.53
CA TYR A 35 -6.05 10.16 -2.67
C TYR A 35 -7.22 9.38 -3.28
N VAL A 36 -8.34 9.34 -2.57
CA VAL A 36 -9.48 8.50 -2.92
C VAL A 36 -10.77 9.31 -2.92
N PRO A 37 -11.51 9.38 -4.03
CA PRO A 37 -12.86 9.92 -4.03
C PRO A 37 -13.82 8.87 -3.46
N ALA A 38 -14.61 9.25 -2.45
CA ALA A 38 -15.60 8.37 -1.83
C ALA A 38 -16.79 9.14 -1.23
N SER A 39 -17.90 8.45 -0.96
CA SER A 39 -19.04 9.03 -0.22
C SER A 39 -18.75 9.17 1.28
N ASP A 40 -17.97 8.24 1.83
CA ASP A 40 -17.69 8.08 3.26
C ASP A 40 -16.28 7.48 3.45
N ALA A 41 -15.82 7.53 4.70
CA ALA A 41 -14.49 7.06 5.09
C ALA A 41 -14.29 5.56 4.86
N GLU A 42 -15.27 4.73 5.19
CA GLU A 42 -15.17 3.28 5.07
C GLU A 42 -14.98 2.84 3.61
N ARG A 43 -15.72 3.46 2.68
CA ARG A 43 -15.51 3.25 1.24
C ARG A 43 -14.16 3.78 0.77
N ALA A 44 -13.67 4.88 1.32
CA ALA A 44 -12.33 5.39 0.99
C ALA A 44 -11.24 4.39 1.37
N ILE A 45 -11.32 3.81 2.57
CA ILE A 45 -10.38 2.79 3.07
C ILE A 45 -10.41 1.55 2.19
N ARG A 46 -11.60 0.97 1.93
CA ARG A 46 -11.74 -0.20 1.05
C ARG A 46 -11.15 0.05 -0.34
N ALA A 47 -11.41 1.22 -0.91
CA ALA A 47 -10.88 1.59 -2.21
C ALA A 47 -9.36 1.82 -2.17
N ALA A 48 -8.80 2.40 -1.10
CA ALA A 48 -7.36 2.53 -0.90
C ALA A 48 -6.69 1.16 -0.84
N PHE A 49 -7.18 0.28 0.04
CA PHE A 49 -6.66 -1.09 0.21
C PHE A 49 -6.75 -1.91 -1.07
N GLY A 50 -7.90 -1.89 -1.75
CA GLY A 50 -8.07 -2.60 -3.02
C GLY A 50 -7.13 -2.10 -4.12
N ARG A 51 -6.81 -0.80 -4.14
CA ARG A 51 -5.80 -0.25 -5.07
C ARG A 51 -4.39 -0.70 -4.72
N VAL A 52 -4.05 -0.76 -3.44
CA VAL A 52 -2.73 -1.23 -2.98
C VAL A 52 -2.55 -2.72 -3.30
N ARG A 53 -3.50 -3.58 -2.93
CA ARG A 53 -3.46 -5.03 -3.24
C ARG A 53 -3.30 -5.29 -4.73
N ARG A 54 -4.15 -4.69 -5.58
CA ARG A 54 -4.02 -4.83 -7.04
C ARG A 54 -2.71 -4.29 -7.59
N ASN A 55 -2.09 -3.29 -6.96
CA ASN A 55 -0.78 -2.82 -7.40
C ASN A 55 0.31 -3.83 -7.04
N PHE A 56 0.21 -4.46 -5.87
CA PHE A 56 1.12 -5.52 -5.47
C PHE A 56 0.98 -6.75 -6.36
N GLU A 57 -0.22 -7.29 -6.52
CA GLU A 57 -0.51 -8.45 -7.39
C GLU A 57 -0.03 -8.25 -8.84
N ARG A 58 0.07 -7.00 -9.31
CA ARG A 58 0.55 -6.67 -10.68
C ARG A 58 2.05 -6.43 -10.78
N ARG A 59 2.72 -6.05 -9.69
CA ARG A 59 4.13 -5.62 -9.71
C ARG A 59 5.06 -6.59 -8.99
N PHE A 60 4.52 -7.41 -8.10
CA PHE A 60 5.27 -8.29 -7.23
C PHE A 60 4.56 -9.63 -7.18
N ASP A 61 5.20 -10.65 -7.74
CA ASP A 61 4.67 -12.01 -7.75
C ASP A 61 4.73 -12.66 -6.35
N TRP A 62 5.40 -12.01 -5.38
CA TRP A 62 5.55 -12.48 -4.00
C TRP A 62 4.24 -12.84 -3.30
N LEU A 63 3.17 -12.09 -3.57
CA LEU A 63 1.85 -12.37 -2.97
C LEU A 63 1.12 -13.49 -3.72
N THR A 64 1.26 -13.52 -5.04
CA THR A 64 0.62 -14.52 -5.91
C THR A 64 1.22 -15.91 -5.68
N ASP A 65 2.55 -15.97 -5.55
CA ASP A 65 3.32 -17.20 -5.33
C ASP A 65 3.40 -17.61 -3.85
N GLN A 66 2.64 -16.93 -2.97
CA GLN A 66 2.58 -17.19 -1.53
C GLN A 66 3.95 -17.11 -0.82
N HIS A 67 4.90 -16.34 -1.36
CA HIS A 67 6.18 -16.06 -0.71
C HIS A 67 6.05 -15.08 0.46
N ALA A 68 5.02 -14.22 0.44
CA ALA A 68 4.69 -13.30 1.51
C ALA A 68 3.18 -13.14 1.70
N SER A 69 2.77 -12.82 2.92
CA SER A 69 1.43 -12.33 3.23
C SER A 69 1.44 -10.82 3.44
N LEU A 70 0.40 -10.14 2.95
CA LEU A 70 0.23 -8.69 3.08
C LEU A 70 -0.93 -8.36 4.01
N ARG A 71 -0.61 -7.66 5.11
CA ARG A 71 -1.59 -6.99 5.99
C ARG A 71 -1.57 -5.49 5.70
N LEU A 72 -2.75 -4.87 5.64
CA LEU A 72 -2.90 -3.44 5.35
C LEU A 72 -3.65 -2.77 6.48
N GLU A 73 -3.11 -1.66 6.95
CA GLU A 73 -3.65 -0.85 8.03
C GLU A 73 -3.70 0.62 7.59
N VAL A 74 -4.65 1.37 8.16
CA VAL A 74 -4.74 2.82 7.94
C VAL A 74 -4.02 3.49 9.10
N GLU A 75 -2.90 4.12 8.78
CA GLU A 75 -2.12 4.88 9.76
C GLU A 75 -2.74 6.27 9.97
N GLU A 76 -3.17 6.91 8.88
CA GLU A 76 -3.74 8.25 8.91
C GLU A 76 -4.82 8.40 7.84
N MET A 77 -5.87 9.17 8.14
CA MET A 77 -6.90 9.53 7.17
C MET A 77 -7.44 10.94 7.43
N ALA A 78 -7.58 11.71 6.36
CA ALA A 78 -8.12 13.05 6.41
C ALA A 78 -9.01 13.35 5.19
N VAL A 79 -10.03 14.20 5.37
CA VAL A 79 -10.73 14.80 4.24
C VAL A 79 -9.87 15.92 3.69
N VAL A 80 -9.63 15.91 2.38
CA VAL A 80 -8.77 16.89 1.71
C VAL A 80 -9.49 17.51 0.51
N PRO A 81 -9.03 18.67 0.01
CA PRO A 81 -9.59 19.28 -1.19
C PRO A 81 -9.54 18.36 -2.42
N LEU A 82 -10.57 18.45 -3.28
CA LEU A 82 -10.72 17.60 -4.47
C LEU A 82 -9.56 17.73 -5.47
N TYR A 83 -8.91 18.88 -5.57
CA TYR A 83 -7.78 19.08 -6.49
C TYR A 83 -6.60 18.15 -6.17
N ASN A 84 -6.51 17.59 -4.95
CA ASN A 84 -5.48 16.61 -4.61
C ASN A 84 -5.62 15.29 -5.39
N LEU A 85 -6.79 15.01 -5.99
CA LEU A 85 -6.94 13.90 -6.94
C LEU A 85 -6.11 14.07 -8.21
N LEU A 86 -5.77 15.31 -8.57
CA LEU A 86 -4.97 15.66 -9.74
C LEU A 86 -3.47 15.60 -9.46
N ARG A 87 -3.05 15.49 -8.19
CA ARG A 87 -1.64 15.27 -7.86
C ARG A 87 -1.21 13.97 -8.52
N ARG A 88 -0.22 14.07 -9.42
CA ARG A 88 0.37 12.91 -10.10
C ARG A 88 0.65 11.85 -9.05
N ARG A 89 0.13 10.64 -9.30
CA ARG A 89 0.20 9.49 -8.40
C ARG A 89 1.58 9.45 -7.75
N ASN A 90 1.55 9.64 -6.43
CA ASN A 90 2.68 9.64 -5.54
C ASN A 90 3.64 8.46 -5.81
N PRO A 91 4.97 8.64 -5.65
CA PRO A 91 6.01 7.97 -6.44
C PRO A 91 6.24 6.48 -6.17
N GLY A 92 5.55 5.86 -5.22
CA GLY A 92 5.71 4.43 -4.97
C GLY A 92 5.42 4.06 -3.54
N HIS A 93 5.57 2.78 -3.24
CA HIS A 93 5.62 2.29 -1.87
C HIS A 93 6.98 2.67 -1.29
N ALA A 94 7.00 3.37 -0.16
CA ALA A 94 8.22 3.62 0.60
C ALA A 94 8.50 2.38 1.45
N PHE A 95 9.30 1.46 0.93
CA PHE A 95 9.66 0.21 1.60
C PHE A 95 10.68 0.44 2.70
N TYR A 96 10.60 -0.38 3.75
CA TYR A 96 11.60 -0.42 4.81
C TYR A 96 12.01 -1.87 5.09
N THR A 97 13.29 -2.07 5.35
CA THR A 97 13.87 -3.29 5.94
C THR A 97 14.03 -3.03 7.44
N GLN A 98 13.83 -4.04 8.28
CA GLN A 98 14.17 -3.90 9.69
C GLN A 98 15.67 -4.10 9.84
N ASP A 99 16.35 -3.19 10.53
CA ASP A 99 17.72 -3.42 11.02
C ASP A 99 17.74 -4.57 12.05
#